data_AF-A0A2S0Q5N1-F1
#
_entry.id   AF-A0A2S0Q5N1-F1
#
_cell.length_a   1.000
_cell.length_b   1.000
_cell.length_c   1.000
_cell.angle_alpha   90.00
_cell.angle_beta   90.00
_cell.angle_gamma   90.00
#
_symmetry.space_group_name_H-M   'P 1'
#
loop_
_entity.id
_entity.type
_entity.pdbx_description
1 polymer ?
#
loop_
_entity_poly.entity_id
_entity_poly.type
_entity_poly.pdbx_seq_one_letter_code
_entity_poly.pdbx_strand_id
1 'polypeptide(L)'
;MIERGLHILMEKKRSELSALEKLPDKRKGRFYGNEDFILKFQDLYPNDWQKIVARYEAHEKLTPKGKSHPMPKPEKYLLNISYKLRTAYAKGEMLSSVVQESETED
;
A
#
# COMPACT_ATOMS: atom_id res chain seq x y z
N MET A 1 -9.33 -7.50 -7.00
CA MET A 1 -8.16 -7.90 -7.84
C MET A 1 -6.88 -7.07 -7.63
N ILE A 2 -6.89 -6.03 -6.77
CA ILE A 2 -5.69 -5.37 -6.23
C ILE A 2 -5.21 -6.11 -4.95
N GLU A 3 -6.13 -6.84 -4.27
CA GLU A 3 -5.89 -7.41 -2.94
C GLU A 3 -4.88 -8.56 -2.91
N ARG A 4 -4.77 -9.35 -3.99
CA ARG A 4 -3.81 -10.45 -4.03
C ARG A 4 -2.35 -9.97 -4.04
N GLY A 5 -2.06 -8.84 -4.70
CA GLY A 5 -0.70 -8.32 -4.80
C GLY A 5 -0.14 -7.86 -3.44
N LEU A 6 -0.93 -7.07 -2.70
CA LEU A 6 -0.60 -6.61 -1.35
C LEU A 6 -0.60 -7.75 -0.32
N HIS A 7 -1.53 -8.70 -0.42
CA HIS A 7 -1.55 -9.87 0.48
C HIS A 7 -0.34 -10.79 0.23
N ILE A 8 0.00 -11.07 -1.04
CA ILE A 8 1.22 -11.82 -1.39
C ILE A 8 2.47 -11.05 -0.96
N LEU A 9 2.52 -9.73 -1.11
CA LEU A 9 3.61 -8.88 -0.59
C LEU A 9 3.78 -9.04 0.92
N MET A 10 2.69 -9.03 1.68
CA MET A 10 2.76 -9.11 3.14
C MET A 10 3.04 -10.52 3.66
N GLU A 11 2.49 -11.56 3.02
CA GLU A 11 2.77 -12.97 3.36
C GLU A 11 4.20 -13.37 2.95
N LYS A 12 4.68 -12.88 1.79
CA LYS A 12 6.07 -13.07 1.34
C LYS A 12 7.04 -12.28 2.21
N LYS A 13 6.69 -11.04 2.62
CA LYS A 13 7.43 -10.27 3.65
C LYS A 13 7.48 -11.00 4.98
N ARG A 14 6.45 -11.71 5.41
CA ARG A 14 6.45 -12.51 6.66
C ARG A 14 7.51 -13.61 6.64
N SER A 15 7.63 -14.31 5.52
CA SER A 15 8.67 -15.34 5.32
C SER A 15 10.07 -14.73 5.19
N GLU A 16 10.21 -13.63 4.44
CA GLU A 16 11.48 -12.93 4.27
C GLU A 16 11.95 -12.24 5.56
N LEU A 17 11.07 -11.66 6.38
CA LEU A 17 11.40 -11.02 7.66
C LEU A 17 11.86 -12.04 8.70
N SER A 18 11.22 -13.21 8.76
CA SER A 18 11.63 -14.36 9.58
C SER A 18 13.02 -14.89 9.19
N ALA A 19 13.33 -14.91 7.89
CA ALA A 19 14.65 -15.29 7.38
C ALA A 19 15.72 -14.20 7.60
N LEU A 20 15.33 -12.92 7.54
CA LEU A 20 16.21 -11.77 7.74
C LEU A 20 16.60 -11.55 9.21
N GLU A 21 15.78 -11.98 10.16
CA GLU A 21 16.08 -11.91 11.60
C GLU A 21 17.26 -12.83 11.99
N LYS A 22 17.54 -13.86 11.19
CA LYS A 22 18.59 -14.87 11.45
C LYS A 22 19.96 -14.52 10.86
N LEU A 23 20.07 -13.44 10.07
CA LEU A 23 21.35 -13.02 9.48
C LEU A 23 21.99 -11.91 10.32
N PRO A 24 23.25 -12.06 10.75
CA PRO A 24 23.98 -10.96 11.36
C PRO A 24 24.51 -10.04 10.25
N ASP A 25 23.70 -9.12 9.70
CA ASP A 25 24.27 -8.13 8.77
C ASP A 25 23.57 -6.76 8.61
N LYS A 26 24.44 -5.79 8.31
CA LYS A 26 24.41 -4.33 8.31
C LYS A 26 23.54 -3.70 7.21
N ARG A 27 22.34 -4.22 6.95
CA ARG A 27 21.33 -3.52 6.13
C ARG A 27 20.09 -3.32 6.96
N LYS A 28 20.12 -2.32 7.85
CA LYS A 28 18.90 -1.82 8.50
C LYS A 28 17.98 -1.31 7.40
N GLY A 29 17.04 -2.16 6.98
CA GLY A 29 15.95 -1.86 6.08
C GLY A 29 14.98 -0.87 6.73
N ARG A 30 15.41 0.38 6.85
CA ARG A 30 14.52 1.52 7.00
C ARG A 30 14.34 2.10 5.60
N PHE A 31 13.10 2.17 5.12
CA PHE A 31 12.79 3.07 4.02
C PHE A 31 13.19 4.48 4.49
N TYR A 32 14.08 5.18 3.78
CA TYR A 32 14.63 6.46 4.25
C TYR A 32 13.63 7.63 4.09
N GLY A 33 12.45 7.37 3.52
CA GLY A 33 11.34 8.31 3.46
C GLY A 33 10.12 7.73 2.74
N ASN A 34 9.06 8.54 2.67
CA ASN A 34 7.85 8.21 1.91
C ASN A 34 8.13 8.00 0.42
N GLU A 35 9.04 8.78 -0.15
CA GLU A 35 9.43 8.70 -1.57
C GLU A 35 10.12 7.38 -1.91
N ASP A 36 11.11 6.97 -1.11
CA ASP A 36 11.80 5.68 -1.30
C ASP A 36 10.84 4.49 -1.19
N PHE A 37 9.86 4.59 -0.29
CA PHE A 37 8.82 3.59 -0.17
C PHE A 37 7.96 3.51 -1.44
N ILE A 38 7.53 4.65 -1.98
CA ILE A 38 6.75 4.72 -3.22
C ILE A 38 7.57 4.14 -4.39
N LEU A 39 8.82 4.57 -4.55
CA LEU A 39 9.71 4.09 -5.62
C LEU A 39 9.92 2.58 -5.51
N LYS A 40 10.15 2.06 -4.32
CA LYS A 40 10.26 0.61 -4.12
C LYS A 40 8.95 -0.14 -4.33
N PHE A 41 7.82 0.48 -4.01
CA PHE A 41 6.53 -0.12 -4.32
C PHE A 41 6.30 -0.20 -5.84
N GLN A 42 6.64 0.85 -6.59
CA GLN A 42 6.54 0.87 -8.05
C GLN A 42 7.46 -0.17 -8.71
N ASP A 43 8.69 -0.29 -8.22
CA ASP A 43 9.71 -1.24 -8.69
C ASP A 43 9.28 -2.71 -8.43
N LEU A 44 8.77 -2.99 -7.24
CA LEU A 44 8.39 -4.35 -6.84
C LEU A 44 6.99 -4.76 -7.30
N TYR A 45 6.05 -3.81 -7.41
CA TYR A 45 4.63 -4.04 -7.70
C TYR A 45 4.11 -3.10 -8.79
N PRO A 46 4.71 -3.11 -9.99
CA PRO A 46 4.30 -2.21 -11.07
C PRO A 46 2.83 -2.41 -11.46
N ASN A 47 2.33 -3.65 -11.46
CA ASN A 47 0.95 -3.95 -11.79
C ASN A 47 -0.05 -3.38 -10.78
N ASP A 48 0.25 -3.41 -9.48
CA ASP A 48 -0.63 -2.87 -8.45
C ASP A 48 -0.55 -1.34 -8.40
N TRP A 49 0.63 -0.77 -8.65
CA TRP A 49 0.78 0.67 -8.88
C TRP A 49 -0.10 1.15 -10.05
N GLN A 50 -0.05 0.45 -11.18
CA GLN A 50 -0.88 0.79 -12.35
C GLN A 50 -2.38 0.74 -12.03
N LYS A 51 -2.83 -0.21 -11.21
CA LYS A 51 -4.25 -0.26 -10.79
C LYS A 51 -4.65 0.96 -9.94
N ILE A 52 -3.77 1.41 -9.04
CA ILE A 52 -4.03 2.61 -8.23
C ILE A 52 -4.15 3.84 -9.14
N VAL A 53 -3.21 4.00 -10.08
CA VAL A 53 -3.21 5.10 -11.05
C VAL A 53 -4.46 5.06 -11.94
N ALA A 54 -4.78 3.91 -12.52
CA ALA A 54 -5.95 3.75 -13.38
C ALA A 54 -7.26 4.10 -12.68
N ARG A 55 -7.39 3.75 -11.39
CA ARG A 55 -8.56 4.10 -10.59
C ARG A 55 -8.65 5.60 -10.34
N TYR A 56 -7.53 6.23 -10.01
CA TYR A 56 -7.45 7.68 -9.87
C TYR A 56 -7.85 8.40 -11.18
N GLU A 57 -7.31 7.98 -12.32
CA GLU A 57 -7.63 8.56 -13.63
C GLU A 57 -9.10 8.35 -14.04
N ALA A 58 -9.68 7.20 -13.71
CA ALA A 58 -11.10 6.95 -13.95
C ALA A 58 -11.97 7.94 -13.16
N HIS A 59 -11.62 8.20 -11.90
CA HIS A 59 -12.30 9.21 -11.10
C HIS A 59 -12.04 10.63 -11.60
N GLU A 60 -10.84 10.97 -12.08
CA GLU A 60 -10.54 12.30 -12.64
C GLU A 60 -11.43 12.59 -13.85
N LYS A 61 -11.63 11.60 -14.73
CA LYS A 61 -12.51 11.71 -15.92
C LYS A 61 -13.98 11.88 -15.54
N LEU A 62 -14.41 11.25 -14.45
CA LEU A 62 -15.80 11.28 -13.99
C LEU A 62 -16.09 12.50 -13.09
N THR A 63 -15.06 13.09 -12.48
CA THR A 63 -15.22 14.22 -11.55
C THR A 63 -15.52 15.49 -12.34
N PRO A 64 -16.70 16.12 -12.15
CA PRO A 64 -17.02 17.38 -12.81
C PRO A 64 -16.06 18.49 -12.38
N LYS A 65 -15.74 19.40 -13.29
CA LYS A 65 -14.93 20.59 -12.97
C LYS A 65 -15.56 21.35 -11.79
N GLY A 66 -14.76 21.59 -10.76
CA GLY A 66 -15.18 22.31 -9.55
C GLY A 66 -15.68 21.42 -8.41
N LYS A 67 -15.78 20.09 -8.59
CA LYS A 67 -16.00 19.16 -7.47
C LYS A 67 -14.68 18.62 -6.92
N SER A 68 -14.67 18.30 -5.63
CA SER A 68 -13.53 17.64 -5.01
C SER A 68 -13.37 16.24 -5.59
N HIS A 69 -12.12 15.85 -5.84
CA HIS A 69 -11.82 14.51 -6.31
C HIS A 69 -12.15 13.49 -5.22
N PRO A 70 -12.80 12.35 -5.54
CA PRO A 70 -13.22 11.35 -4.54
C PRO A 70 -12.04 10.58 -3.94
N MET A 71 -10.87 10.62 -4.59
CA MET A 71 -9.69 9.88 -4.17
C MET A 71 -8.47 10.81 -4.03
N PRO A 72 -7.61 10.64 -3.01
CA PRO A 72 -6.34 11.34 -2.98
C PRO A 72 -5.43 10.89 -4.14
N LYS A 73 -4.41 11.69 -4.46
CA LYS A 73 -3.39 11.32 -5.46
C LYS A 73 -2.81 9.92 -5.18
N PRO A 74 -2.44 9.15 -6.21
CA PRO A 74 -1.96 7.76 -6.08
C PRO A 74 -0.90 7.54 -5.00
N GLU A 75 0.09 8.43 -4.92
CA GLU A 75 1.16 8.39 -3.91
C GLU A 75 0.61 8.51 -2.48
N LYS A 76 -0.25 9.51 -2.25
CA LYS A 76 -0.86 9.75 -0.94
C LYS A 76 -1.81 8.63 -0.56
N TYR A 77 -2.56 8.09 -1.52
CA TYR A 77 -3.40 6.91 -1.31
C TYR A 77 -2.57 5.71 -0.83
N LEU A 78 -1.47 5.42 -1.53
CA LEU A 78 -0.55 4.34 -1.17
C LEU A 78 0.05 4.53 0.23
N LEU A 79 0.48 5.76 0.56
CA LEU A 79 0.99 6.08 1.89
C LEU A 79 -0.06 5.89 2.98
N ASN A 80 -1.30 6.35 2.77
CA ASN A 80 -2.40 6.20 3.72
C ASN A 80 -2.70 4.72 3.99
N ILE A 81 -2.78 3.89 2.94
CA ILE A 81 -2.97 2.44 3.09
C ILE A 81 -1.79 1.82 3.83
N SER A 82 -0.56 2.15 3.44
CA SER A 82 0.64 1.62 4.09
C SER A 82 0.65 1.94 5.59
N TYR A 83 0.20 3.14 5.96
CA TYR A 83 0.09 3.55 7.35
C TYR A 83 -0.99 2.74 8.08
N LYS A 84 -2.21 2.67 7.54
CA LYS A 84 -3.31 1.88 8.13
C LYS A 84 -2.89 0.44 8.37
N LEU A 85 -2.30 -0.21 7.36
CA LEU A 85 -1.81 -1.58 7.47
C LEU A 85 -0.75 -1.70 8.57
N ARG A 86 0.31 -0.88 8.55
CA ARG A 86 1.37 -0.91 9.58
C ARG A 86 0.81 -0.71 10.99
N THR A 87 -0.16 0.20 11.16
CA THR A 87 -0.79 0.42 12.46
C THR A 87 -1.64 -0.76 12.91
N ALA A 88 -2.39 -1.40 12.01
CA ALA A 88 -3.19 -2.58 12.32
C ALA A 88 -2.31 -3.76 12.75
N TYR A 89 -1.20 -3.99 12.02
CA TYR A 89 -0.20 -4.99 12.39
C TYR A 89 0.40 -4.73 13.78
N ALA A 90 0.76 -3.47 14.08
CA ALA A 90 1.32 -3.11 15.36
C ALA A 90 0.33 -3.32 16.53
N LYS A 91 -0.98 -3.24 16.25
CA LYS A 91 -2.05 -3.51 17.21
C LYS A 91 -2.41 -5.00 17.35
N GLY A 92 -1.82 -5.87 16.52
CA GLY A 92 -2.15 -7.30 16.51
C GLY A 92 -3.52 -7.60 15.90
N GLU A 93 -4.10 -6.66 15.15
CA GLU A 93 -5.37 -6.86 14.47
C GLU A 93 -5.18 -7.71 13.19
N MET A 94 -6.11 -8.64 12.95
CA MET A 94 -6.12 -9.46 11.73
C MET A 94 -6.37 -8.57 10.51
N LEU A 95 -5.45 -8.59 9.55
CA LEU A 95 -5.48 -7.75 8.34
C LEU A 95 -6.76 -7.83 7.52
N SER A 96 -7.45 -8.96 7.64
CA SER A 96 -8.71 -9.21 6.94
C SER A 96 -9.79 -8.18 7.32
N SER A 97 -9.78 -7.64 8.54
CA SER A 97 -10.78 -6.64 8.96
C SER A 97 -10.49 -5.25 8.38
N VAL A 98 -9.22 -4.83 8.35
CA VAL A 98 -8.82 -3.47 7.93
C VAL A 98 -8.93 -3.24 6.42
N VAL A 99 -8.87 -4.32 5.62
CA VAL A 99 -9.01 -4.23 4.16
C VAL A 99 -10.47 -4.03 3.75
N GLN A 100 -11.44 -4.59 4.49
CA GLN A 100 -12.87 -4.52 4.18
C GLN A 100 -13.46 -3.11 4.38
N GLU A 101 -12.96 -2.32 5.34
CA GLU A 101 -13.48 -0.97 5.62
C GLU A 101 -13.13 0.06 4.53
N SER A 102 -12.14 -0.23 3.68
CA SER A 102 -11.74 0.69 2.60
C SER A 102 -12.65 0.66 1.37
N GLU A 103 -13.64 -0.24 1.35
CA GLU A 103 -14.63 -0.38 0.27
C GLU A 103 -16.00 0.23 0.62
N THR A 104 -16.21 0.69 1.86
CA THR A 104 -17.54 1.07 2.38
C THR A 104 -17.69 2.54 2.80
N GLU A 105 -16.76 3.43 2.46
CA GLU A 105 -17.00 4.88 2.57
C GLU A 105 -17.53 5.40 1.22
N ASP A 106 -18.85 5.26 1.05
CA ASP A 106 -19.70 5.94 0.06
C ASP A 106 -19.83 7.45 0.36
#